data_AF-A0A9Q3H5N0-F1
#
_entry.id   AF-A0A9Q3H5N0-F1
#
_cell.length_a   1.000
_cell.length_b   1.000
_cell.length_c   1.000
_cell.angle_alpha   90.00
_cell.angle_beta   90.00
_cell.angle_gamma   90.00
#
_symmetry.space_group_name_H-M   'P 1'
#
loop_
_entity.id
_entity.type
_entity.pdbx_description
1 polymer ?
#
loop_
_entity_poly.entity_id
_entity_poly.type
_entity_poly.pdbx_seq_one_letter_code
_entity_poly.pdbx_strand_id
1 'polypeptide(L)'
;MIYGRNLSFDPIHNSQDTPDGKLSTKLQSVQQFFKEELDSEIKSFKKYSNRNRAIPPDFQPGDKVWLASKNIKTTRPTKKLSEGWLGPFEVLKKIGSHAYHLKLPLQWKSVHSVFHVSLLETVQQSAIPN
;
A
#
# COMPACT_ATOMS: atom_id res chain seq x y z
N MET A 1 13.44 -26.70 27.00
CA MET A 1 13.05 -26.58 25.58
C MET A 1 14.09 -25.74 24.88
N ILE A 2 14.88 -26.35 24.00
CA ILE A 2 16.10 -25.77 23.41
C ILE A 2 15.90 -25.80 21.89
N TYR A 3 15.45 -24.69 21.33
CA TYR A 3 15.47 -24.47 19.88
C TYR A 3 15.98 -23.07 19.61
N GLY A 4 17.30 -22.95 19.55
CA GLY A 4 18.00 -21.80 19.04
C GLY A 4 19.19 -22.31 18.24
N ARG A 5 18.94 -22.87 17.04
CA ARG A 5 20.01 -23.05 16.06
C ARG A 5 20.39 -21.66 15.56
N ASN A 6 21.29 -21.02 16.28
CA ASN A 6 22.00 -19.86 15.77
C ASN A 6 23.00 -20.39 14.74
N LEU A 7 22.64 -20.34 13.45
CA LEU A 7 23.62 -20.52 12.38
C LEU A 7 24.46 -19.25 12.32
N SER A 8 25.42 -19.11 13.23
CA SER A 8 26.59 -18.27 12.93
C SER A 8 27.27 -18.89 11.73
N PHE A 9 27.25 -18.19 10.61
CA PHE A 9 28.08 -18.52 9.47
C PHE A 9 29.51 -18.13 9.86
N ASP A 10 30.24 -19.07 10.46
CA ASP A 10 31.68 -18.91 10.67
C ASP A 10 32.37 -19.18 9.34
N PRO A 11 32.99 -18.17 8.69
CA PRO A 11 33.61 -18.37 7.41
C PRO A 11 34.88 -19.21 7.58
N ILE A 12 34.79 -20.52 7.30
CA ILE A 12 35.97 -21.38 7.16
C ILE A 12 36.57 -21.10 5.77
N HIS A 13 37.22 -19.95 5.56
CA HIS A 13 38.07 -19.75 4.39
C HIS A 13 39.37 -19.03 4.77
N ASN A 14 40.47 -19.76 4.59
CA ASN A 14 41.83 -19.29 4.69
C ASN A 14 42.08 -18.21 3.60
N SER A 15 42.67 -17.08 3.96
CA SER A 15 42.78 -15.88 3.11
C SER A 15 43.79 -15.98 1.95
N GLN A 16 43.94 -17.14 1.30
CA GLN A 16 44.89 -17.34 0.18
C GLN A 16 44.35 -18.12 -1.02
N ASP A 17 43.05 -18.45 -1.08
CA ASP A 17 42.46 -18.98 -2.31
C ASP A 17 42.11 -17.80 -3.23
N THR A 18 43.05 -17.41 -4.10
CA THR A 18 42.71 -16.58 -5.25
C THR A 18 41.61 -17.30 -6.03
N PRO A 19 40.42 -16.71 -6.24
CA PRO A 19 39.37 -17.39 -6.96
C PRO A 19 39.88 -17.66 -8.36
N ASP A 20 39.93 -18.94 -8.74
CA ASP A 20 40.09 -19.35 -10.13
C ASP A 20 39.16 -18.48 -10.97
N GLY A 21 39.71 -17.65 -11.87
CA GLY A 21 38.90 -16.66 -12.61
C GLY A 21 37.71 -17.29 -13.35
N LYS A 22 37.82 -18.59 -13.66
CA LYS A 22 36.76 -19.44 -14.21
C LYS A 22 35.58 -19.67 -13.24
N LEU A 23 35.84 -19.83 -11.95
CA LEU A 23 34.81 -20.00 -10.92
C LEU A 23 34.06 -18.68 -10.68
N SER A 24 34.80 -17.56 -10.56
CA SER A 24 34.21 -16.24 -10.36
C SER A 24 33.30 -15.83 -11.52
N THR A 25 33.76 -16.00 -12.75
CA THR A 25 32.97 -15.73 -13.96
C THR A 25 31.72 -16.62 -14.07
N LYS A 26 31.82 -17.90 -13.68
CA LYS A 26 30.68 -18.81 -13.63
C LYS A 26 29.65 -18.40 -12.57
N LEU A 27 30.09 -17.99 -11.38
CA LEU A 27 29.17 -17.51 -10.35
C LEU A 27 28.49 -16.20 -10.76
N GLN A 28 29.22 -15.28 -11.40
CA GLN A 28 28.65 -14.04 -11.93
C GLN A 28 27.61 -14.30 -13.02
N SER A 29 27.86 -15.23 -13.95
CA SER A 29 26.89 -15.55 -15.00
C SER A 29 25.63 -16.20 -14.43
N VAL A 30 25.76 -17.07 -13.43
CA VAL A 30 24.63 -17.67 -12.71
C VAL A 30 23.83 -16.61 -11.95
N GLN A 31 24.50 -15.69 -11.26
CA GLN A 31 23.84 -14.57 -10.58
C GLN A 31 23.10 -13.65 -11.56
N GLN A 32 23.72 -13.37 -12.71
CA GLN A 32 23.11 -12.54 -13.74
C GLN A 32 21.85 -13.21 -14.32
N PHE A 33 21.92 -14.50 -14.63
CA PHE A 33 20.78 -15.29 -15.09
C PHE A 33 19.61 -15.23 -14.09
N PHE A 34 19.85 -15.46 -12.81
CA PHE A 34 18.78 -15.40 -11.81
C PHE A 34 18.18 -14.00 -11.65
N LYS A 35 18.99 -12.94 -11.75
CA LYS A 35 18.48 -11.56 -11.70
C LYS A 35 17.54 -11.28 -12.87
N GLU A 36 17.92 -11.69 -14.07
CA GLU A 36 17.11 -11.51 -15.28
C GLU A 36 15.79 -12.28 -15.20
N GLU A 37 15.83 -13.52 -14.71
CA GLU A 37 14.63 -14.33 -14.52
C GLU A 37 13.69 -13.67 -13.51
N LEU A 38 14.21 -13.26 -12.34
CA LEU A 38 13.44 -12.57 -11.30
C LEU A 38 12.83 -11.26 -11.82
N ASP A 39 13.58 -10.46 -12.57
CA ASP A 39 13.07 -9.22 -13.14
C ASP A 39 11.95 -9.48 -14.14
N SER A 40 12.07 -10.55 -14.95
CA SER A 40 11.04 -10.96 -15.91
C SER A 40 9.76 -11.44 -15.20
N GLU A 41 9.90 -12.18 -14.10
CA GLU A 41 8.79 -12.65 -13.27
C GLU A 41 8.09 -11.47 -12.58
N ILE A 42 8.86 -10.57 -11.95
CA ILE A 42 8.33 -9.35 -11.30
C ILE A 42 7.57 -8.50 -12.31
N LYS A 43 8.10 -8.33 -13.53
CA LYS A 43 7.45 -7.56 -14.60
C LYS A 43 6.14 -8.21 -15.04
N SER A 44 6.15 -9.52 -15.23
CA SER A 44 4.94 -10.28 -15.58
C SER A 44 3.89 -10.18 -14.48
N PHE A 45 4.28 -10.40 -13.22
CA PHE A 45 3.41 -10.25 -12.05
C PHE A 45 2.79 -8.85 -11.94
N LYS A 46 3.59 -7.79 -12.16
CA LYS A 46 3.09 -6.40 -12.21
C LYS A 46 2.07 -6.21 -13.32
N LYS A 47 2.31 -6.74 -14.53
CA LYS A 47 1.36 -6.66 -15.65
C LYS A 47 0.03 -7.33 -15.31
N TYR A 48 0.06 -8.55 -14.77
CA TYR A 48 -1.15 -9.29 -14.41
C TYR A 48 -1.89 -8.65 -13.22
N SER A 49 -1.17 -8.17 -12.21
CA SER A 49 -1.78 -7.55 -11.02
C SER A 49 -2.36 -6.16 -11.29
N ASN A 50 -1.81 -5.42 -12.26
CA ASN A 50 -2.31 -4.11 -12.66
C ASN A 50 -3.44 -4.16 -13.69
N ARG A 51 -3.64 -5.30 -14.39
CA ARG A 51 -4.61 -5.41 -15.50
C ARG A 51 -6.04 -4.98 -15.14
N ASN A 52 -6.45 -5.22 -13.89
CA ASN A 52 -7.79 -4.95 -13.38
C ASN A 52 -7.82 -3.79 -12.37
N ARG A 53 -6.72 -3.04 -12.22
CA ARG A 53 -6.71 -1.89 -11.30
C ARG A 53 -7.34 -0.69 -11.99
N ALA A 54 -8.40 -0.17 -11.38
CA ALA A 54 -8.97 1.10 -11.80
C ALA A 54 -8.00 2.25 -11.49
N ILE A 55 -8.03 3.28 -12.34
CA ILE A 55 -7.31 4.53 -12.07
C ILE A 55 -7.98 5.17 -10.85
N PRO A 56 -7.24 5.44 -9.76
CA PRO A 56 -7.82 6.09 -8.59
C PRO A 56 -8.25 7.51 -8.95
N PRO A 57 -9.43 7.97 -8.47
CA PRO A 57 -9.79 9.38 -8.61
C PRO A 57 -8.73 10.28 -7.96
N ASP A 58 -8.47 11.40 -8.62
CA ASP A 58 -7.54 12.42 -8.15
C ASP A 58 -8.32 13.50 -7.39
N PHE A 59 -8.05 13.61 -6.09
CA PHE A 59 -8.66 14.63 -5.23
C PHE A 59 -7.64 15.73 -4.95
N GLN A 60 -8.07 16.97 -5.04
CA GLN A 60 -7.25 18.12 -4.70
C GLN A 60 -7.46 18.52 -3.23
N PRO A 61 -6.45 19.14 -2.59
CA PRO A 61 -6.64 19.79 -1.30
C PRO A 61 -7.78 20.81 -1.35
N GLY A 62 -8.71 20.75 -0.39
CA GLY A 62 -9.92 21.58 -0.34
C GLY A 62 -11.18 20.90 -0.89
N ASP A 63 -11.04 19.80 -1.65
CA ASP A 63 -12.19 19.04 -2.13
C ASP A 63 -12.96 18.41 -0.96
N LYS A 64 -14.28 18.36 -1.12
CA LYS A 64 -15.17 17.66 -0.18
C LYS A 64 -15.42 16.25 -0.69
N VAL A 65 -15.15 15.26 0.16
CA VAL A 65 -15.31 13.83 -0.15
C VAL A 65 -16.14 13.13 0.92
N TRP A 66 -17.00 12.21 0.49
CA TRP A 66 -17.69 11.29 1.39
C TRP A 66 -16.75 10.18 1.82
N LEU A 67 -16.85 9.73 3.08
CA LEU A 67 -16.03 8.67 3.64
C LEU A 67 -16.87 7.44 3.97
N ALA A 68 -16.49 6.27 3.47
CA ALA A 68 -17.20 5.03 3.75
C ALA A 68 -17.14 4.64 5.24
N SER A 69 -18.29 4.26 5.82
CA SER A 69 -18.39 3.88 7.25
C SER A 69 -17.90 2.48 7.58
N LYS A 70 -17.47 1.69 6.59
CA LYS A 70 -17.18 0.25 6.70
C LYS A 70 -16.27 -0.11 7.87
N ASN A 71 -15.30 0.75 8.19
CA ASN A 71 -14.27 0.54 9.21
C ASN A 71 -14.37 1.50 10.40
N ILE A 72 -15.45 2.30 10.50
CA ILE A 72 -15.61 3.31 11.53
C ILE A 72 -16.75 2.91 12.45
N LYS A 73 -16.48 2.82 13.75
CA LYS A 73 -17.51 2.58 14.76
C LYS A 73 -18.39 3.82 14.84
N THR A 74 -19.60 3.71 14.31
CA THR A 74 -20.62 4.76 14.39
C THR A 74 -21.36 4.62 15.72
N THR A 75 -21.97 5.71 16.20
CA THR A 75 -22.81 5.73 17.42
C THR A 75 -24.01 4.78 17.34
N ARG A 76 -24.43 4.39 16.13
CA ARG A 76 -25.61 3.55 15.92
C ARG A 76 -25.39 2.09 16.37
N PRO A 77 -26.43 1.43 16.92
CA PRO A 77 -26.29 0.12 17.57
C PRO A 77 -26.05 -1.04 16.58
N THR A 78 -26.51 -0.92 15.32
CA THR A 78 -26.38 -1.99 14.32
C THR A 78 -25.85 -1.47 12.98
N LYS A 79 -24.99 -2.27 12.34
CA LYS A 79 -24.38 -1.96 11.03
C LYS A 79 -25.41 -1.86 9.88
N LYS A 80 -26.57 -2.53 10.01
CA LYS A 80 -27.65 -2.45 9.01
C LYS A 80 -28.32 -1.07 9.01
N LEU A 81 -28.34 -0.39 10.15
CA LEU A 81 -28.92 0.94 10.31
C LEU A 81 -27.86 2.05 10.25
N SER A 82 -26.58 1.72 10.14
CA SER A 82 -25.52 2.74 9.99
C SER A 82 -25.55 3.37 8.61
N GLU A 83 -25.31 4.67 8.56
CA GLU A 83 -25.07 5.38 7.30
C GLU A 83 -23.90 4.73 6.57
N GLY A 84 -24.06 4.41 5.29
CA GLY A 84 -23.01 3.78 4.48
C GLY A 84 -21.85 4.74 4.17
N TRP A 85 -22.18 6.02 4.05
CA TRP A 85 -21.27 7.12 3.79
C TRP A 85 -21.40 8.16 4.89
N LEU A 86 -20.28 8.52 5.47
CA LEU A 86 -20.11 9.54 6.48
C LEU A 86 -19.76 10.85 5.77
N GLY A 87 -20.23 11.96 6.34
CA GLY A 87 -20.34 13.29 5.76
C GLY A 87 -19.20 13.77 4.86
N PRO A 88 -19.42 14.90 4.16
CA PRO A 88 -18.38 15.51 3.35
C PRO A 88 -17.23 15.99 4.24
N PHE A 89 -16.09 15.32 4.15
CA PHE A 89 -14.84 15.74 4.78
C PHE A 89 -13.96 16.47 3.78
N GLU A 90 -13.24 17.47 4.27
CA GLU A 90 -12.30 18.24 3.47
C GLU A 90 -10.98 17.48 3.33
N VAL A 91 -10.48 17.34 2.11
CA VAL A 91 -9.16 16.78 1.83
C VAL A 91 -8.11 17.83 2.19
N LEU A 92 -7.22 17.51 3.13
CA LEU A 92 -6.13 18.40 3.54
C LEU A 92 -4.91 18.28 2.62
N LYS A 93 -4.55 17.04 2.26
CA LYS A 93 -3.41 16.76 1.38
C LYS A 93 -3.45 15.35 0.83
N LYS A 94 -2.79 15.15 -0.32
CA LYS A 94 -2.48 13.83 -0.87
C LYS A 94 -1.19 13.31 -0.22
N ILE A 95 -1.26 12.15 0.44
CA ILE A 95 -0.09 11.53 1.09
C ILE A 95 0.64 10.60 0.11
N GLY A 96 -0.10 9.95 -0.79
CA GLY A 96 0.49 9.08 -1.80
C GLY A 96 -0.45 8.87 -2.98
N SER A 97 -0.07 7.96 -3.87
CA SER A 97 -0.86 7.66 -5.07
C SER A 97 -2.30 7.25 -4.74
N HIS A 98 -2.52 6.57 -3.61
CA HIS A 98 -3.83 6.05 -3.23
C HIS A 98 -4.29 6.45 -1.81
N ALA A 99 -3.64 7.42 -1.17
CA ALA A 99 -3.93 7.77 0.22
C ALA A 99 -4.05 9.29 0.40
N TYR A 100 -5.14 9.71 1.04
CA TYR A 100 -5.48 11.11 1.28
C TYR A 100 -5.67 11.38 2.76
N HIS A 101 -5.24 12.56 3.20
CA HIS A 101 -5.43 13.06 4.55
C HIS A 101 -6.70 13.90 4.59
N LEU A 102 -7.62 13.55 5.49
CA LEU A 102 -8.90 14.25 5.66
C LEU A 102 -8.93 15.04 6.95
N LYS A 103 -9.70 16.12 6.94
CA LYS A 103 -10.04 16.90 8.12
C LYS A 103 -11.18 16.21 8.87
N LEU A 104 -10.81 15.35 9.82
CA LEU A 104 -11.77 14.67 10.68
C LEU A 104 -12.19 15.55 11.88
N PRO A 105 -13.42 15.38 12.38
CA PRO A 105 -13.90 16.10 13.55
C PRO A 105 -13.20 15.59 14.82
N LEU A 106 -13.03 16.48 15.79
CA LEU A 106 -12.28 16.22 17.03
C LEU A 106 -12.88 15.09 17.89
N GLN A 107 -14.15 14.76 17.68
CA GLN A 107 -14.83 13.62 18.32
C GLN A 107 -14.28 12.26 17.85
N TRP A 108 -13.61 12.19 16.70
CA TRP A 108 -13.06 10.97 16.11
C TRP A 108 -11.54 10.87 16.29
N LYS A 109 -11.01 11.33 17.43
CA LYS A 109 -9.58 11.25 17.78
C LYS A 109 -8.97 9.85 17.65
N SER A 110 -9.76 8.80 17.88
CA SER A 110 -9.29 7.41 17.78
C SER A 110 -9.16 6.91 16.34
N VAL A 111 -9.72 7.63 15.35
CA VAL A 111 -9.69 7.23 13.94
C VAL A 111 -8.53 7.95 13.25
N HIS A 112 -7.70 7.21 12.53
CA HIS A 112 -6.64 7.80 11.72
C HIS A 112 -7.24 8.64 10.60
N SER A 113 -6.70 9.84 10.39
CA SER A 113 -7.17 10.80 9.38
C SER A 113 -6.72 10.50 7.95
N VAL A 114 -6.05 9.37 7.72
CA VAL A 114 -5.52 8.98 6.41
C VAL A 114 -6.31 7.80 5.86
N PHE A 115 -6.88 7.98 4.67
CA PHE A 115 -7.77 6.98 4.05
C PHE A 115 -7.33 6.62 2.64
N HIS A 116 -7.58 5.36 2.27
CA HIS A 116 -7.38 4.85 0.92
C HIS A 116 -8.48 5.36 -0.02
N VAL A 117 -8.16 5.60 -1.29
CA VAL A 117 -9.11 6.15 -2.31
C VAL A 117 -10.40 5.33 -2.42
N SER A 118 -10.33 4.02 -2.26
CA SER A 118 -11.50 3.13 -2.32
C SER A 118 -12.54 3.37 -1.21
N LEU A 119 -12.20 4.13 -0.18
CA LEU A 119 -13.10 4.53 0.91
C LEU A 119 -13.64 5.95 0.71
N LEU A 120 -13.28 6.62 -0.39
CA LEU A 120 -13.62 8.01 -0.67
C LEU A 120 -14.50 8.09 -1.90
N GLU A 121 -15.49 8.98 -1.87
CA GLU A 121 -16.36 9.26 -3.00
C GLU A 121 -16.55 10.78 -3.19
N THR A 122 -16.63 11.23 -4.45
CA THR A 122 -16.83 12.65 -4.77
C THR A 122 -18.21 13.11 -4.30
N VAL A 123 -18.30 14.29 -3.69
CA VAL A 123 -19.60 14.91 -3.44
C VAL A 123 -20.18 15.40 -4.76
N GLN A 124 -21.16 14.67 -5.32
CA GLN A 124 -21.96 15.16 -6.43
C GLN A 124 -22.86 16.29 -5.89
N GLN A 125 -22.57 17.54 -6.24
CA GLN A 125 -23.52 18.63 -6.02
C GLN A 125 -24.70 18.41 -6.97
N SER A 126 -25.76 17.76 -6.49
CA SER A 126 -27.02 17.77 -7.22
C SER A 126 -27.55 19.21 -7.19
N ALA A 127 -27.48 19.88 -8.34
CA ALA A 127 -28.12 21.15 -8.57
C ALA A 127 -29.64 20.94 -8.51
N ILE A 128 -30.21 21.00 -7.31
CA ILE A 128 -31.64 21.26 -7.14
C ILE A 128 -31.75 22.78 -7.09
N PRO A 129 -32.16 23.46 -8.18
CA PRO A 129 -32.41 24.89 -8.11
C PRO A 129 -33.58 25.13 -7.13
N ASN A 130 -33.40 26.13 -6.26
CA ASN A 130 -34.46 26.68 -5.41
C ASN A 130 -35.57 27.32 -6.26
#